data_AF-A0A0U5IR76-F1
#
_entry.id   AF-A0A0U5IR76-F1
#
_cell.length_a   1.000
_cell.length_b   1.000
_cell.length_c   1.000
_cell.angle_alpha   90.00
_cell.angle_beta   90.00
_cell.angle_gamma   90.00
#
_symmetry.space_group_name_H-M   'P 1'
#
loop_
_entity.id
_entity.type
_entity.pdbx_description
1 polymer ?
#
loop_
_entity_poly.entity_id
_entity_poly.type
_entity_poly.pdbx_seq_one_letter_code
_entity_poly.pdbx_strand_id
1 'polypeptide(L)' 'MADATARFRPSAYARERWGCALNFRFPTCKLLDLNARWAELEADPNPFALVVMAHLKAQESKDGATRKG' A
#
# COMPACT_ATOMS: atom_id res chain seq x y z
N MET A 1 4.90 -5.45 8.18
CA MET A 1 3.60 -4.86 8.58
C MET A 1 3.31 -3.75 7.58
N ALA A 2 2.42 -4.01 6.62
CA ALA A 2 1.92 -3.01 5.70
C ALA A 2 0.50 -2.63 6.16
N ASP A 3 0.13 -1.36 6.04
CA ASP A 3 -1.21 -0.91 6.37
C ASP A 3 -2.24 -1.56 5.43
N ALA A 4 -3.15 -2.35 5.99
CA ALA A 4 -4.22 -3.03 5.24
C ALA A 4 -5.41 -2.09 4.94
N THR A 5 -5.41 -0.88 5.49
CA THR A 5 -6.53 0.03 5.42
C THR A 5 -6.53 0.77 4.09
N ALA A 6 -7.46 0.47 3.17
CA ALA A 6 -7.53 1.12 1.85
C ALA A 6 -7.55 2.68 1.90
N ARG A 7 -8.10 3.27 2.98
CA ARG A 7 -8.30 4.71 3.16
C ARG A 7 -7.06 5.51 3.54
N PHE A 8 -6.03 4.90 4.12
CA PHE A 8 -4.84 5.66 4.56
C PHE A 8 -3.85 5.88 3.41
N ARG A 9 -3.97 7.01 2.70
CA ARG A 9 -3.07 7.39 1.58
C ARG A 9 -2.41 8.74 1.88
N PRO A 10 -1.40 8.78 2.76
CA PRO A 10 -0.70 10.04 3.02
C PRO A 10 0.00 10.47 1.74
N SER A 11 -0.20 11.72 1.33
CA SER A 11 0.44 12.34 0.15
C SER A 11 1.32 13.52 0.53
N ALA A 12 1.38 13.84 1.83
CA ALA A 12 2.16 14.92 2.36
C ALA A 12 2.60 14.63 3.80
N TYR A 13 3.74 15.17 4.16
CA TYR A 13 4.24 15.31 5.52
C TYR A 13 4.36 16.79 5.85
N ALA A 14 3.80 17.20 6.99
CA ALA A 14 3.81 18.58 7.44
C ALA A 14 4.38 18.67 8.87
N ARG A 15 5.20 19.70 9.12
CA ARG A 15 5.72 20.02 10.44
C ARG A 15 5.91 21.51 10.58
N GLU A 16 5.51 22.07 11.72
CA GLU A 16 5.77 23.47 12.06
C GLU A 16 6.46 23.59 13.42
N ARG A 17 7.50 24.43 13.50
CA ARG A 17 8.15 24.80 14.76
C ARG A 17 8.64 26.25 14.69
N TRP A 18 8.35 27.02 15.74
CA TRP A 18 8.76 28.42 15.90
C TRP A 18 8.45 29.30 14.68
N GLY A 19 7.27 29.12 14.07
CA GLY A 19 6.85 29.88 12.88
C GLY A 19 7.52 29.45 11.57
N CYS A 20 8.31 28.37 11.57
CA CYS A 20 8.88 27.77 10.38
C CYS A 20 8.14 26.47 10.04
N ALA A 21 7.61 26.38 8.81
CA ALA A 21 6.87 25.23 8.32
C ALA A 21 7.65 24.45 7.26
N LEU A 22 7.65 23.12 7.38
CA LEU A 22 8.10 22.17 6.37
C LEU A 22 6.89 21.41 5.85
N ASN A 23 6.65 21.51 4.54
CA ASN A 23 5.64 20.73 3.84
C ASN A 23 6.33 19.94 2.72
N PHE A 24 6.28 18.62 2.83
CA PHE A 24 6.85 17.70 1.84
C PHE A 24 5.74 16.90 1.19
N ARG A 25 5.57 17.04 -0.13
CA ARG A 25 4.60 16.27 -0.92
C ARG A 25 5.32 15.17 -1.68
N PHE A 26 4.72 13.99 -1.72
CA PHE A 26 5.29 12.84 -2.39
C PHE A 26 4.21 12.05 -3.15
N PRO A 27 4.56 11.38 -4.25
CA PRO A 27 3.64 10.46 -4.91
C PRO A 27 3.41 9.25 -4.00
N THR A 28 2.16 8.78 -3.96
CA THR A 28 1.75 7.66 -3.11
C THR A 28 1.13 6.58 -3.97
N CYS A 29 1.73 5.39 -3.95
CA CYS A 29 1.19 4.20 -4.61
C CYS A 29 0.88 3.14 -3.55
N LYS A 30 -0.34 2.57 -3.56
CA LYS A 30 -0.67 1.44 -2.69
C LYS A 30 -0.48 0.11 -3.40
N LEU A 31 0.13 -0.84 -2.70
CA LEU A 31 0.21 -2.22 -3.17
C LEU A 31 -1.18 -2.83 -3.39
N LEU A 32 -2.18 -2.43 -2.58
CA LEU A 32 -3.57 -2.85 -2.75
C LEU A 32 -4.15 -2.47 -4.13
N ASP A 33 -3.69 -1.37 -4.75
CA ASP A 33 -4.16 -0.98 -6.09
C ASP A 33 -3.69 -1.96 -7.16
N LEU A 34 -2.58 -2.67 -6.90
CA LEU A 34 -2.05 -3.65 -7.83
C LEU A 34 -2.89 -4.95 -7.83
N ASN A 35 -3.74 -5.19 -6.83
CA ASN A 35 -4.64 -6.33 -6.85
C ASN A 35 -5.62 -6.27 -8.03
N ALA A 36 -6.04 -5.07 -8.43
CA ALA A 36 -6.86 -4.85 -9.62
C ALA A 36 -6.07 -5.01 -10.94
N ARG A 37 -4.74 -5.02 -10.87
CA ARG A 37 -3.80 -5.10 -12.00
C ARG A 37 -3.01 -6.41 -11.96
N TRP A 38 -3.64 -7.49 -11.53
CA TRP A 38 -3.00 -8.78 -11.31
C TRP A 38 -2.27 -9.33 -12.55
N ALA A 39 -2.91 -9.24 -13.72
CA ALA A 39 -2.32 -9.69 -14.99
C ALA A 39 -1.06 -8.91 -15.38
N GLU A 40 -0.99 -7.62 -15.02
CA GLU A 40 0.20 -6.80 -15.28
C GLU A 40 1.34 -7.17 -14.33
N LEU A 41 1.03 -7.45 -13.05
CA LEU A 41 2.01 -7.95 -12.07
C LEU A 41 2.58 -9.32 -12.46
N GLU A 42 1.74 -10.21 -12.98
CA GLU A 42 2.15 -11.56 -13.38
C GLU A 42 3.05 -11.55 -14.63
N ALA A 43 2.82 -10.60 -15.53
CA ALA A 43 3.63 -10.40 -16.74
C ALA A 43 4.91 -9.56 -16.49
N ASP A 44 5.05 -8.92 -15.33
CA ASP A 44 6.19 -8.06 -15.01
C ASP A 44 7.44 -8.91 -14.72
N PRO A 45 8.55 -8.73 -15.46
CA PRO A 45 9.80 -9.45 -15.21
C PRO A 45 10.48 -9.02 -13.91
N ASN A 46 9.96 -8.03 -13.19
CA ASN A 46 10.49 -7.59 -11.91
C ASN A 46 10.39 -8.73 -10.86
N PRO A 47 11.50 -9.18 -10.27
CA PRO A 47 11.50 -10.27 -9.28
C PRO A 47 10.68 -9.94 -8.02
N PHE A 48 10.42 -8.66 -7.74
CA PHE A 48 9.55 -8.25 -6.64
C PHE A 48 8.06 -8.42 -6.94
N ALA A 49 7.66 -8.57 -8.20
CA ALA A 49 6.25 -8.77 -8.55
C ALA A 49 5.68 -10.05 -7.91
N LEU A 50 6.45 -11.14 -7.89
CA LEU A 50 6.11 -12.38 -7.17
C LEU A 50 5.91 -12.14 -5.67
N VAL A 51 6.80 -11.36 -5.06
CA VAL A 51 6.71 -11.02 -3.61
C VAL A 51 5.46 -10.20 -3.32
N VAL A 52 5.12 -9.25 -4.21
CA VAL A 52 3.90 -8.44 -4.11
C VAL A 52 2.65 -9.31 -4.25
N MET A 53 2.60 -10.21 -5.24
CA MET A 53 1.48 -11.14 -5.42
C MET A 53 1.28 -12.06 -4.22
N ALA A 54 2.35 -12.66 -3.69
CA ALA A 54 2.29 -13.47 -2.48
C ALA A 54 1.81 -12.66 -1.26
N HIS A 55 2.27 -11.40 -1.14
CA HIS A 55 1.84 -10.50 -0.08
C HIS A 55 0.35 -10.17 -0.16
N LEU A 56 -0.16 -9.86 -1.36
CA LEU A 56 -1.58 -9.57 -1.60
C LEU A 56 -2.45 -10.79 -1.25
N LYS A 57 -2.07 -12.00 -1.68
CA LYS A 57 -2.78 -13.24 -1.34
C LYS A 57 -2.83 -13.52 0.16
N ALA A 58 -1.72 -13.25 0.85
CA ALA A 58 -1.66 -13.40 2.30
C ALA A 58 -2.53 -12.36 3.06
N GLN A 59 -2.73 -11.17 2.49
CA GLN A 59 -3.65 -10.17 3.05
C GLN A 59 -5.12 -10.57 2.84
N GLU A 60 -5.50 -11.01 1.64
CA GLU A 60 -6.88 -11.49 1.34
C GLU A 60 -7.33 -12.60 2.30
N SER A 61 -6.42 -13.53 2.62
CA SER A 61 -6.70 -14.64 3.54
C SER A 61 -6.87 -14.20 5.00
N LYS A 62 -6.21 -13.11 5.43
CA LYS A 62 -6.32 -12.56 6.78
C LYS A 62 -7.62 -11.76 6.96
N ASP A 63 -8.06 -11.05 5.94
CA ASP A 63 -9.36 -10.35 5.94
C ASP A 63 -10.55 -11.33 6.05
N GLY A 64 -10.44 -12.54 5.48
CA GLY A 64 -11.45 -13.59 5.62
C GLY A 64 -11.59 -14.16 7.03
N ALA A 65 -10.52 -14.16 7.83
CA ALA A 65 -10.53 -14.66 9.21
C ALA A 65 -11.03 -13.61 10.23
N THR A 66 -11.01 -12.32 9.88
CA THR A 66 -11.30 -11.22 10.84
C THR A 66 -12.72 -10.64 10.67
N ARG A 67 -13.56 -11.24 9.83
CA ARG A 67 -14.98 -10.85 9.63
C ARG A 67 -15.94 -11.99 10.01
N LYS A 68 -15.70 -12.62 11.15
CA LYS A 68 -16.65 -13.46 11.90
C LYS A 68 -16.46 -13.14 13.38
N GLY A 69 -17.16 -12.11 13.84
CA GLY A 69 -17.18 -11.63 15.22
C GLY A 69 -18.24 -10.57 15.36
#